data_AF-X1HRS6-F1
#
_entry.id   AF-X1HRS6-F1
#
_cell.length_a   1.000
_cell.length_b   1.000
_cell.length_c   1.000
_cell.angle_alpha   90.00
_cell.angle_beta   90.00
_cell.angle_gamma   90.00
#
_symmetry.space_group_name_H-M   'P 1'
#
loop_
_entity.id
_entity.type
_entity.pdbx_description
1 polymer ?
#
loop_
_entity_poly.entity_id
_entity_poly.type
_entity_poly.pdbx_seq_one_letter_code
_entity_poly.pdbx_strand_id
1 'polypeptide(L)' 'MNSYTADKYDGLMKKKLGPGKHYFRIGRDVRMFIIFLGTLINQPVLILFIIAFTMNAENIRRIINFYKNG' A
#
# COMPACT_ATOMS: atom_id res chain seq x y z
N MET A 1 2.36 -6.72 -7.74
CA MET A 1 2.57 -5.27 -7.97
C MET A 1 2.93 -4.48 -6.71
N ASN A 2 2.13 -4.54 -5.63
CA ASN A 2 2.36 -3.66 -4.47
C ASN A 2 3.69 -3.85 -3.71
N SER A 3 4.27 -5.06 -3.70
CA SER A 3 5.63 -5.27 -3.15
C SER A 3 6.71 -4.77 -4.11
N TYR A 4 6.51 -4.94 -5.42
CA TYR A 4 7.44 -4.48 -6.45
C TYR A 4 7.54 -2.95 -6.49
N THR A 5 6.39 -2.25 -6.40
CA THR A 5 6.36 -0.79 -6.33
C THR A 5 6.82 -0.27 -4.97
N ALA A 6 6.69 -1.05 -3.89
CA ALA A 6 7.14 -0.64 -2.56
C ALA A 6 8.66 -0.47 -2.54
N ASP A 7 9.43 -1.46 -3.02
CA ASP A 7 10.89 -1.44 -2.96
C ASP A 7 11.49 -0.17 -3.61
N LYS A 8 11.05 0.15 -4.83
CA LYS A 8 11.47 1.38 -5.53
C LYS A 8 10.99 2.64 -4.83
N TYR A 9 9.75 2.66 -4.34
CA TYR A 9 9.17 3.81 -3.65
C TYR A 9 9.84 4.07 -2.30
N ASP A 10 10.22 3.02 -1.57
CA ASP A 10 10.93 3.12 -0.29
C ASP A 10 12.31 3.73 -0.48
N GLY A 11 13.02 3.35 -1.55
CA GLY A 11 14.29 3.97 -1.93
C GLY A 11 14.14 5.47 -2.21
N LEU A 12 13.07 5.87 -2.91
CA LEU A 12 12.77 7.27 -3.18
C LEU A 12 12.37 8.04 -1.91
N MET A 13 11.52 7.45 -1.06
CA MET A 13 11.09 8.07 0.20
C MET A 13 12.23 8.21 1.20
N LYS A 14 13.14 7.22 1.31
CA LYS A 14 14.35 7.34 2.14
C LYS A 14 15.21 8.53 1.74
N LYS A 15 15.36 8.78 0.43
CA LYS A 15 16.10 9.96 -0.07
C LYS A 15 15.37 11.28 0.24
N LYS A 16 14.03 11.29 0.20
CA LYS A 16 13.23 12.52 0.35
C LYS A 16 12.95 12.93 1.80
N LEU A 17 12.64 11.96 2.67
CA LEU A 17 12.14 12.24 4.02
C LEU A 17 13.26 12.57 5.03
N GLY A 18 14.51 12.21 4.73
CA GLY A 18 15.63 12.35 5.66
C GLY A 18 15.54 11.37 6.84
N PRO A 19 16.61 11.25 7.65
CA PRO A 19 16.62 10.37 8.81
C PRO A 19 15.55 10.77 9.84
N GLY A 20 14.79 9.79 10.34
CA GLY A 20 13.81 9.97 11.41
C GLY A 20 12.38 10.31 10.98
N LYS A 21 12.10 10.49 9.68
CA LYS A 21 10.72 10.71 9.21
C LYS A 21 10.11 9.42 8.65
N HIS A 22 8.88 9.15 9.06
CA HIS A 22 8.11 7.97 8.63
C HIS A 22 7.10 8.35 7.53
N TYR A 23 6.85 7.41 6.61
CA TYR A 23 5.77 7.50 5.64
C TYR A 23 4.81 6.34 5.83
N PHE A 24 3.55 6.57 5.47
CA PHE A 24 2.51 5.57 5.57
C PHE A 24 2.71 4.46 4.53
N ARG A 25 2.83 3.21 5.00
CA ARG A 25 3.04 2.02 4.17
C ARG A 25 1.95 0.98 4.44
N ILE A 26 1.09 0.74 3.44
CA ILE A 26 0.21 -0.43 3.45
C ILE A 26 1.01 -1.67 3.02
N GLY A 27 1.34 -2.50 4.01
CA GLY A 27 2.14 -3.72 3.86
C GLY A 27 1.35 -4.97 3.51
N ARG A 28 2.01 -6.13 3.65
CA ARG A 28 1.36 -7.45 3.52
C ARG A 28 0.46 -7.73 4.71
N ASP A 29 0.91 -7.41 5.91
CA ASP A 29 0.25 -7.78 7.16
C ASP A 29 -1.08 -7.04 7.35
N VAL A 30 -1.13 -5.75 6.97
CA VAL A 30 -2.38 -4.97 6.93
C VAL A 30 -3.43 -5.62 6.02
N ARG A 31 -3.01 -6.13 4.85
CA ARG A 31 -3.91 -6.81 3.91
C ARG A 31 -4.46 -8.10 4.51
N MET A 32 -3.58 -8.90 5.14
CA MET A 32 -4.00 -10.14 5.81
C MET A 32 -4.97 -9.85 6.95
N PHE A 33 -4.73 -8.78 7.72
CA PHE A 33 -5.64 -8.34 8.77
C PHE A 33 -7.02 -7.94 8.23
N ILE A 34 -7.07 -7.22 7.10
CA ILE A 34 -8.34 -6.85 6.44
C ILE A 34 -9.08 -8.10 5.94
N ILE A 35 -8.38 -9.07 5.33
CA ILE A 35 -8.98 -10.35 4.90
C ILE A 35 -9.54 -11.08 6.11
N PHE A 36 -8.76 -11.18 7.19
CA PHE A 36 -9.17 -11.84 8.43
C PHE A 36 -10.46 -11.25 8.99
N LEU A 37 -10.53 -9.93 9.17
CA LEU A 37 -11.76 -9.26 9.61
C LEU A 37 -12.93 -9.52 8.66
N GLY A 38 -12.67 -9.52 7.36
CA GLY A 38 -13.67 -9.84 6.35
C GLY A 38 -14.24 -11.24 6.43
N THR A 39 -13.39 -12.21 6.73
CA THR A 39 -13.78 -13.60 6.92
C THR A 39 -14.56 -13.80 8.21
N LEU A 40 -14.25 -13.05 9.29
CA LEU A 40 -15.03 -13.11 10.54
C LEU A 40 -16.49 -12.67 10.34
N ILE A 41 -16.72 -11.73 9.43
CA ILE A 41 -18.08 -11.21 9.10
C ILE A 41 -18.75 -12.07 8.01
N ASN A 42 -18.08 -13.14 7.53
CA ASN A 42 -18.54 -14.00 6.43
C ASN A 42 -18.81 -13.22 5.12
N GLN A 43 -18.05 -12.14 4.88
CA GLN A 43 -18.17 -11.29 3.69
C GLN A 43 -16.83 -11.22 2.92
N PRO A 44 -16.24 -12.36 2.51
CA PRO A 44 -14.93 -12.37 1.85
C PRO A 44 -14.95 -11.65 0.49
N VAL A 45 -16.05 -11.74 -0.26
CA VAL A 45 -16.18 -11.10 -1.59
C VAL A 45 -16.12 -9.58 -1.48
N LEU A 46 -16.87 -8.99 -0.56
CA LEU A 46 -16.85 -7.55 -0.31
C LEU A 46 -15.46 -7.07 0.09
N ILE A 47 -14.75 -7.88 0.87
CA ILE A 47 -13.41 -7.54 1.36
C ILE A 47 -12.35 -7.64 0.26
N LEU A 48 -12.51 -8.58 -0.68
CA LEU A 48 -11.71 -8.61 -1.89
C LEU A 48 -11.92 -7.36 -2.74
N PHE A 49 -13.15 -6.84 -2.86
CA PHE A 49 -13.41 -5.56 -3.53
C PHE A 49 -12.70 -4.40 -2.82
N ILE A 50 -12.81 -4.29 -1.50
CA ILE A 50 -12.12 -3.24 -0.72
C ILE A 50 -10.62 -3.32 -0.96
N ILE A 51 -10.03 -4.51 -0.85
CA ILE A 51 -8.59 -4.71 -1.08
C ILE A 51 -8.22 -4.34 -2.51
N ALA A 52 -8.98 -4.75 -3.51
CA ALA A 52 -8.70 -4.40 -4.89
C ALA A 52 -8.64 -2.88 -5.07
N PHE A 53 -9.63 -2.14 -4.55
CA PHE A 53 -9.63 -0.68 -4.63
C PHE A 53 -8.47 -0.05 -3.87
N THR A 54 -8.26 -0.41 -2.59
CA THR A 54 -7.20 0.16 -1.76
C THR A 54 -5.81 -0.08 -2.35
N MET A 55 -5.55 -1.29 -2.85
CA MET A 55 -4.23 -1.64 -3.38
C MET A 55 -3.95 -0.97 -4.72
N ASN A 56 -4.96 -0.82 -5.58
CA ASN A 56 -4.80 -0.09 -6.84
C ASN A 56 -4.62 1.41 -6.60
N ALA A 57 -5.38 2.01 -5.67
CA ALA A 57 -5.23 3.40 -5.28
C ALA A 57 -3.82 3.70 -4.72
N GLU A 58 -3.28 2.81 -3.87
CA GLU A 58 -1.92 2.94 -3.34
C GLU A 58 -0.86 2.86 -4.45
N ASN A 59 -1.02 1.98 -5.44
CA ASN A 59 -0.12 1.93 -6.60
C ASN A 59 -0.16 3.24 -7.40
N ILE A 60 -1.36 3.78 -7.68
CA ILE A 60 -1.51 5.06 -8.39
C ILE A 60 -0.87 6.20 -7.59
N ARG A 61 -1.10 6.27 -6.28
CA ARG A 61 -0.47 7.29 -5.40
C ARG A 61 1.05 7.22 -5.48
N ARG A 62 1.63 6.02 -5.46
CA ARG A 62 3.08 5.82 -5.59
C ARG A 62 3.60 6.26 -6.95
N ILE A 63 2.89 5.96 -8.04
CA ILE A 63 3.26 6.39 -9.39
C ILE A 63 3.22 7.91 -9.51
N ILE A 64 2.16 8.56 -9.04
CA ILE A 64 2.04 10.03 -9.05
C ILE A 64 3.16 10.66 -8.24
N ASN A 65 3.46 10.13 -7.05
CA ASN A 65 4.52 10.67 -6.22
C ASN A 65 5.93 10.35 -6.77
N PHE A 66 6.07 9.27 -7.55
CA PHE A 66 7.28 9.00 -8.31
C PHE A 66 7.44 10.04 -9.44
N TYR A 67 6.42 10.27 -10.26
CA TYR A 67 6.46 11.25 -11.36
C TYR A 67 6.70 12.69 -10.87
N LYS A 68 6.10 13.08 -9.74
CA LYS A 68 6.29 14.44 -9.19
C LYS A 68 7.67 14.69 -8.57
N ASN A 69 8.44 13.64 -8.24
CA ASN A 69 9.70 13.78 -7.51
C ASN A 69 10.87 12.99 -8.13
N GLY A 70 10.69 12.39 -9.30
CA GLY A 70 11.72 11.70 -10.06
C GLY A 70 12.26 12.62 -11.14
#